data_AF-A0A8T2IV73-F1
#
_entry.id   AF-A0A8T2IV73-F1
#
_cell.length_a   1.000
_cell.length_b   1.000
_cell.length_c   1.000
_cell.angle_alpha   90.00
_cell.angle_beta   90.00
_cell.angle_gamma   90.00
#
_symmetry.space_group_name_H-M   'P 1'
#
loop_
_entity.id
_entity.type
_entity.pdbx_description
1 polymer ?
#
loop_
_entity_poly.entity_id
_entity_poly.type
_entity_poly.pdbx_seq_one_letter_code
_entity_poly.pdbx_strand_id
1 'polypeptide(L)'
;MSYRVSSQNLVAIPVYVKHNISFQENSPSGRFDVTVGPKQNMGKTVESIVLTVHMPKVVLNMNLTLTQGTYTFDPVTKVLNWDIGKISPQKLPCLKGTISLQTGVLKPEENPSLNIDFKIQQSAISGLKVNRLDMYGEKYKPFKGVKYLTKAGKFQVRT
;
A
#
# COMPACT_ATOMS: atom_id res chain seq x y z
N MET A 1 9.74 1.73 25.75
CA MET A 1 8.41 2.39 25.86
C MET A 1 7.63 2.11 24.58
N SER A 2 6.39 1.66 24.69
CA SER A 2 5.43 1.51 23.59
C SER A 2 4.23 2.42 23.87
N TYR A 3 3.56 2.91 22.82
CA TYR A 3 2.41 3.79 22.98
C TYR A 3 1.37 3.54 21.89
N ARG A 4 0.13 3.98 22.15
CA ARG A 4 -0.97 4.01 21.17
C ARG A 4 -1.43 5.46 21.02
N VAL A 5 -1.68 5.89 19.78
CA VAL A 5 -2.16 7.24 19.48
C VAL A 5 -3.60 7.39 19.98
N SER A 6 -3.92 8.52 20.60
CA SER A 6 -5.28 8.87 21.05
C SER A 6 -6.27 8.89 19.88
N SER A 7 -7.51 8.47 20.12
CA SER A 7 -8.61 8.49 19.15
C SER A 7 -9.23 9.87 18.93
N GLN A 8 -8.80 10.89 19.68
CA GLN A 8 -9.35 12.25 19.58
C GLN A 8 -9.06 12.91 18.22
N ASN A 9 -7.99 12.48 17.52
CA ASN A 9 -7.62 13.00 16.21
C ASN A 9 -7.77 11.91 15.15
N LEU A 10 -8.28 12.30 13.97
CA LEU A 10 -8.27 11.43 12.79
C LEU A 10 -6.82 11.12 12.38
N VAL A 11 -6.52 9.85 12.17
CA VAL A 11 -5.20 9.40 11.71
C VAL A 11 -5.04 9.78 10.23
N ALA A 12 -3.95 10.50 9.92
CA ALA A 12 -3.62 10.85 8.55
C ALA A 12 -3.36 9.58 7.72
N ILE A 13 -4.04 9.48 6.57
CA ILE A 13 -3.87 8.34 5.66
C ILE A 13 -2.89 8.76 4.55
N PRO A 14 -1.68 8.19 4.47
CA PRO A 14 -0.62 8.72 3.61
C PRO A 14 -0.74 8.31 2.14
N VAL A 15 -1.48 7.25 1.84
CA VAL A 15 -1.63 6.67 0.50
C VAL A 15 -3.11 6.47 0.21
N TYR A 16 -3.54 6.75 -1.02
CA TYR A 16 -4.85 6.37 -1.52
C TYR A 16 -4.70 5.41 -2.71
N VAL A 17 -5.77 4.68 -2.98
CA VAL A 17 -5.88 3.82 -4.16
C VAL A 17 -7.15 4.17 -4.91
N LYS A 18 -7.03 4.42 -6.21
CA LYS A 18 -8.15 4.42 -7.15
C LYS A 18 -8.19 3.05 -7.80
N HIS A 19 -9.35 2.41 -7.78
CA HIS A 19 -9.54 1.07 -8.33
C HIS A 19 -10.75 1.04 -9.26
N ASN A 20 -10.67 0.19 -10.28
CA ASN A 20 -11.77 -0.25 -11.10
C ASN A 20 -11.54 -1.74 -11.37
N ILE A 21 -12.10 -2.57 -10.50
CA ILE A 21 -11.98 -4.02 -10.55
C ILE A 21 -13.37 -4.57 -10.80
N SER A 22 -13.51 -5.39 -11.84
CA SER A 22 -14.77 -6.02 -12.18
C SER A 22 -14.57 -7.39 -12.79
N PHE A 23 -15.49 -8.30 -12.45
CA PHE A 23 -15.57 -9.64 -13.02
C PHE A 23 -16.79 -9.67 -13.93
N GLN A 24 -16.61 -10.00 -15.21
CA GLN A 24 -17.75 -10.06 -16.12
C GLN A 24 -18.55 -11.34 -15.87
N GLU A 25 -19.87 -11.21 -15.88
CA GLU A 25 -20.78 -12.33 -15.74
C GLU A 25 -20.87 -13.07 -17.08
N ASN A 26 -20.81 -14.41 -17.05
CA ASN A 26 -20.86 -15.28 -18.24
C ASN A 26 -19.74 -15.08 -19.27
N SER A 27 -18.68 -14.35 -18.93
CA SER A 27 -17.51 -14.14 -19.77
C SER A 27 -16.26 -14.66 -19.05
N PRO A 28 -15.30 -15.27 -19.76
CA PRO A 28 -14.03 -15.72 -19.17
C PRO A 28 -13.06 -14.55 -18.90
N SER A 29 -13.55 -13.30 -18.81
CA SER A 29 -12.71 -12.11 -18.68
C SER A 29 -13.19 -11.16 -17.58
N GLY A 30 -12.24 -10.47 -16.96
CA GLY A 30 -12.46 -9.41 -16.00
C GLY A 30 -11.51 -8.25 -16.24
N ARG A 31 -11.68 -7.17 -15.48
CA ARG A 31 -10.84 -5.97 -15.53
C ARG A 31 -10.18 -5.74 -14.18
N PHE A 32 -8.88 -5.41 -14.22
CA PHE A 32 -8.13 -5.00 -13.05
C PHE A 32 -7.40 -3.70 -13.35
N ASP A 33 -7.91 -2.59 -12.83
CA ASP A 33 -7.24 -1.30 -12.90
C ASP A 33 -7.04 -0.74 -11.49
N VAL A 34 -5.77 -0.50 -11.13
CA VAL A 34 -5.40 0.07 -9.84
C VAL A 34 -4.38 1.19 -10.05
N THR A 35 -4.58 2.32 -9.39
CA THR A 35 -3.66 3.45 -9.34
C THR A 35 -3.40 3.82 -7.89
N VAL A 36 -2.13 3.89 -7.50
CA VAL A 36 -1.72 4.26 -6.13
C VAL A 36 -1.19 5.68 -6.14
N GLY A 37 -1.60 6.50 -5.17
CA GLY A 37 -1.16 7.89 -5.08
C GLY A 37 -0.96 8.39 -3.65
N PRO A 38 -0.25 9.51 -3.47
CA PRO A 38 -0.02 10.09 -2.16
C PRO A 38 -1.28 10.85 -1.70
N LYS A 39 -1.62 10.75 -0.41
CA LYS A 39 -2.73 11.50 0.21
C LYS A 39 -2.21 12.46 1.29
N GLN A 40 -2.28 12.10 2.56
CA GLN A 40 -1.77 12.90 3.68
C GLN A 40 -0.37 12.42 4.11
N ASN A 41 0.60 12.48 3.20
CA ASN A 41 1.97 12.02 3.41
C ASN A 41 2.89 13.08 4.08
N MET A 42 2.34 14.22 4.52
CA MET A 42 3.08 15.32 5.16
C MET A 42 4.25 15.84 4.31
N GLY A 43 4.12 15.79 2.97
CA GLY A 43 5.18 16.20 2.04
C GLY A 43 6.41 15.27 2.03
N LYS A 44 6.37 14.12 2.71
CA LYS A 44 7.45 13.14 2.74
C LYS A 44 7.24 12.05 1.69
N THR A 45 8.32 11.58 1.10
CA THR A 45 8.27 10.51 0.09
C THR A 45 7.77 9.21 0.71
N VAL A 46 6.79 8.59 0.05
CA VAL A 46 6.34 7.24 0.37
C VAL A 46 7.15 6.27 -0.49
N GLU A 47 7.82 5.32 0.16
CA GLU A 47 8.76 4.38 -0.46
C GLU A 47 8.58 2.95 0.05
N SER A 48 9.27 2.01 -0.59
CA SER A 48 9.12 0.57 -0.35
C SER A 48 7.66 0.13 -0.42
N ILE A 49 6.94 0.62 -1.44
CA ILE A 49 5.52 0.35 -1.59
C ILE A 49 5.34 -0.98 -2.31
N VAL A 50 4.65 -1.90 -1.64
CA VAL A 50 4.26 -3.20 -2.20
C VAL A 50 2.77 -3.35 -2.02
N LEU A 51 2.07 -3.71 -3.11
CA LEU A 51 0.65 -3.99 -3.10
C LEU A 51 0.45 -5.50 -3.30
N THR A 52 -0.25 -6.13 -2.37
CA THR A 52 -0.55 -7.56 -2.38
C THR A 52 -2.06 -7.79 -2.41
N VAL A 53 -2.51 -8.57 -3.39
CA VAL A 53 -3.92 -8.93 -3.57
C VAL A 53 -4.06 -10.44 -3.56
N HIS A 54 -4.95 -10.94 -2.70
CA HIS A 54 -5.39 -12.34 -2.74
C HIS A 54 -6.59 -12.42 -3.69
N MET A 55 -6.37 -12.98 -4.86
CA MET A 55 -7.40 -13.10 -5.89
C MET A 55 -8.37 -14.25 -5.57
N PRO A 56 -9.65 -14.13 -5.99
CA PRO A 56 -10.60 -15.23 -5.93
C PRO A 56 -10.12 -16.46 -6.72
N LYS A 57 -10.51 -17.67 -6.27
CA LYS A 57 -10.08 -18.94 -6.89
C LYS A 57 -10.42 -19.06 -8.38
N VAL A 58 -11.48 -18.38 -8.83
CA VAL A 58 -11.93 -18.33 -10.23
C VAL A 58 -10.92 -17.62 -11.16
N VAL A 59 -9.99 -16.82 -10.62
CA VAL A 59 -8.95 -16.15 -11.41
C VAL A 59 -7.88 -17.16 -11.84
N LEU A 60 -7.74 -17.37 -13.14
CA LEU A 60 -6.75 -18.28 -13.72
C LEU A 60 -5.41 -17.60 -13.98
N ASN A 61 -5.45 -16.42 -14.59
CA ASN A 61 -4.27 -15.63 -14.94
C ASN A 61 -4.63 -14.14 -15.03
N MET A 62 -3.61 -13.29 -15.12
CA MET A 62 -3.77 -11.84 -15.31
C MET A 62 -2.81 -11.35 -16.38
N ASN A 63 -3.29 -10.52 -17.30
CA ASN A 63 -2.47 -9.83 -18.28
C ASN A 63 -2.52 -8.34 -17.97
N LEU A 64 -1.51 -7.85 -17.25
CA LEU A 64 -1.46 -6.50 -16.73
C LEU A 64 -0.29 -5.71 -17.31
N THR A 65 -0.55 -4.45 -17.59
CA THR A 65 0.42 -3.44 -17.97
C THR A 65 0.67 -2.52 -16.78
N LEU A 66 1.93 -2.43 -16.38
CA LEU A 66 2.39 -1.56 -15.30
C LEU A 66 2.98 -0.26 -15.86
N THR A 67 2.85 0.84 -15.13
CA THR A 67 3.56 2.10 -15.47
C THR A 67 4.85 2.29 -14.67
N GLN A 68 5.02 1.54 -13.59
CA GLN A 68 6.16 1.60 -12.68
C GLN A 68 6.29 0.30 -11.86
N GLY A 69 7.54 -0.12 -11.62
CA GLY A 69 7.85 -1.25 -10.74
C GLY A 69 7.80 -2.60 -11.46
N THR A 70 7.55 -3.66 -10.72
CA THR A 70 7.39 -5.02 -11.23
C THR A 70 6.20 -5.69 -10.55
N TYR A 71 5.48 -6.56 -11.27
CA TYR A 71 4.45 -7.39 -10.66
C TYR A 71 4.69 -8.87 -10.96
N THR A 72 4.19 -9.71 -10.07
CA THR A 72 4.13 -11.16 -10.24
C THR A 72 2.75 -11.63 -9.84
N PHE A 73 2.20 -12.57 -10.60
CA PHE A 73 0.98 -13.28 -10.26
C PHE A 73 1.29 -14.76 -10.18
N ASP A 74 1.01 -15.38 -9.04
CA ASP A 74 1.14 -16.81 -8.86
C ASP A 74 -0.24 -17.47 -9.06
N PRO A 75 -0.43 -18.26 -10.14
CA PRO A 75 -1.70 -18.91 -10.44
C PRO A 75 -2.05 -20.04 -9.46
N VAL A 76 -1.09 -20.52 -8.65
CA VAL A 76 -1.32 -21.56 -7.63
C VAL A 76 -1.82 -20.92 -6.35
N THR A 77 -1.07 -19.96 -5.79
CA THR A 77 -1.45 -19.29 -4.53
C THR A 77 -2.51 -18.21 -4.73
N LYS A 78 -2.79 -17.81 -5.99
CA LYS A 78 -3.70 -16.72 -6.38
C LYS A 78 -3.28 -15.37 -5.81
N VAL A 79 -1.98 -15.17 -5.60
CA VAL A 79 -1.44 -13.92 -5.06
C VAL A 79 -0.87 -13.06 -6.18
N LEU A 80 -1.39 -11.85 -6.31
CA LEU A 80 -0.78 -10.77 -7.10
C LEU A 80 0.08 -9.92 -6.16
N ASN A 81 1.37 -9.82 -6.47
CA ASN A 81 2.29 -8.90 -5.82
C ASN A 81 2.74 -7.85 -6.82
N TRP A 82 2.66 -6.57 -6.44
CA TRP A 82 3.15 -5.44 -7.22
C TRP A 82 4.12 -4.63 -6.38
N ASP A 83 5.41 -4.72 -6.70
CA ASP A 83 6.46 -3.89 -6.10
C ASP A 83 6.57 -2.58 -6.89
N ILE A 84 6.14 -1.49 -6.28
CA ILE A 84 6.07 -0.16 -6.88
C ILE A 84 7.36 0.63 -6.63
N GLY A 85 8.05 0.36 -5.51
CA GLY A 85 9.14 1.18 -5.03
C GLY A 85 8.66 2.50 -4.40
N LYS A 86 8.78 3.63 -5.11
CA LYS A 86 8.52 4.98 -4.58
C LYS A 86 7.44 5.73 -5.35
N ILE A 87 6.56 6.47 -4.67
CA ILE A 87 5.58 7.32 -5.36
C ILE A 87 6.21 8.67 -5.72
N SER A 88 6.12 9.03 -7.01
CA SER A 88 6.39 10.37 -7.52
C SER A 88 5.07 11.10 -7.81
N PRO A 89 4.90 12.37 -7.39
CA PRO A 89 3.71 13.15 -7.70
C PRO A 89 3.50 13.40 -9.21
N GLN A 90 4.58 13.43 -10.00
CA GLN A 90 4.53 13.75 -11.43
C GLN A 90 3.93 12.62 -12.26
N LYS A 91 4.16 11.36 -11.86
CA LYS A 91 3.65 10.17 -12.55
C LYS A 91 3.19 9.14 -11.54
N LEU A 92 1.88 8.94 -11.46
CA LEU A 92 1.31 7.98 -10.52
C LEU A 92 1.50 6.53 -11.02
N PRO A 93 1.93 5.62 -10.14
CA PRO A 93 2.03 4.20 -10.47
C PRO A 93 0.63 3.62 -10.72
N CYS A 94 0.51 2.88 -11.82
CA CYS A 94 -0.73 2.23 -12.25
C CYS A 94 -0.42 0.79 -12.69
N LEU A 95 -1.35 -0.10 -12.40
CA LEU A 95 -1.38 -1.49 -12.88
C LEU A 95 -2.76 -1.75 -13.46
N LYS A 96 -2.83 -1.96 -14.79
CA LYS A 96 -4.08 -2.02 -15.54
C LYS A 96 -4.09 -3.18 -16.51
N GLY A 97 -5.23 -3.83 -16.70
CA GLY A 97 -5.35 -4.89 -17.70
C GLY A 97 -6.52 -5.83 -17.48
N THR A 98 -6.38 -7.04 -18.02
CA THR A 98 -7.45 -8.03 -18.04
C THR A 98 -7.14 -9.20 -17.10
N ILE A 99 -8.20 -9.72 -16.51
CA ILE A 99 -8.20 -10.92 -15.67
C ILE A 99 -8.79 -12.05 -16.50
N SER A 100 -8.18 -13.22 -16.51
CA SER A 100 -8.75 -14.43 -17.11
C SER A 100 -9.46 -15.25 -16.04
N LEU A 101 -10.74 -15.56 -16.28
CA LEU A 101 -11.61 -16.26 -15.34
C LEU A 101 -11.91 -17.66 -15.83
N GLN A 102 -12.15 -18.58 -14.89
CA GLN A 102 -12.61 -19.92 -15.21
C GLN A 102 -14.05 -19.88 -15.73
N THR A 103 -14.26 -20.44 -16.91
CA THR A 103 -15.59 -20.55 -17.55
C THR A 103 -16.51 -21.46 -16.74
N GLY A 104 -17.79 -21.10 -16.64
CA GLY A 104 -18.83 -21.91 -15.99
C GLY A 104 -18.86 -21.82 -14.47
N VAL A 105 -18.06 -20.93 -13.87
CA VAL A 105 -18.09 -20.62 -12.44
C VAL A 105 -18.79 -19.27 -12.24
N LEU A 106 -19.60 -19.15 -11.19
CA LEU A 106 -20.24 -17.89 -10.83
C LEU A 106 -19.19 -16.81 -10.55
N LYS A 107 -19.54 -15.56 -10.86
CA LYS A 107 -18.71 -14.40 -10.52
C LYS A 107 -18.45 -14.36 -9.00
N PRO A 108 -17.29 -13.89 -8.54
CA PRO A 108 -17.05 -13.63 -7.13
C PRO A 108 -18.11 -12.67 -6.56
N GLU A 109 -18.56 -12.92 -5.33
CA GLU A 109 -19.53 -12.06 -4.65
C GLU A 109 -18.93 -10.69 -4.27
N GLU A 110 -17.62 -10.66 -3.97
CA GLU A 110 -16.90 -9.45 -3.58
C GLU A 110 -15.59 -9.28 -4.36
N ASN A 111 -15.21 -8.03 -4.59
CA ASN A 111 -13.89 -7.71 -5.12
C ASN A 111 -12.80 -7.98 -4.07
N PRO A 112 -11.58 -8.37 -4.51
CA PRO A 112 -10.51 -8.66 -3.58
C PRO A 112 -10.01 -7.40 -2.87
N SER A 113 -9.57 -7.56 -1.63
CA SER A 113 -8.95 -6.47 -0.88
C SER A 113 -7.51 -6.22 -1.31
N LEU A 114 -7.11 -4.94 -1.34
CA LEU A 114 -5.74 -4.53 -1.64
C LEU A 114 -4.98 -4.30 -0.34
N ASN A 115 -3.97 -5.11 -0.05
CA ASN A 115 -3.09 -4.93 1.10
C ASN A 115 -1.86 -4.13 0.66
N ILE A 116 -1.46 -3.13 1.44
CA ILE A 116 -0.39 -2.21 1.04
C ILE A 116 0.64 -2.10 2.15
N ASP A 117 1.87 -2.47 1.83
CA ASP A 117 3.04 -2.15 2.62
C ASP A 117 3.71 -0.88 2.11
N PHE A 118 4.21 -0.04 3.02
CA PHE A 118 4.95 1.16 2.67
C PHE A 118 5.81 1.65 3.83
N LYS A 119 6.74 2.57 3.54
CA LYS A 119 7.59 3.28 4.50
C LYS A 119 7.63 4.77 4.19
N ILE A 120 7.70 5.59 5.23
CA ILE A 120 7.87 7.04 5.13
C ILE A 120 8.97 7.45 6.11
N GLN A 121 10.11 7.87 5.57
CA GLN A 121 11.22 8.38 6.37
C GLN A 121 10.92 9.79 6.90
N GLN A 122 11.56 10.13 8.03
CA GLN A 122 11.45 11.45 8.66
C GLN A 122 10.00 11.86 8.98
N SER A 123 9.13 10.88 9.24
CA SER A 123 7.72 11.10 9.51
C SER A 123 7.23 10.20 10.64
N ALA A 124 6.50 10.81 11.58
CA ALA A 124 5.66 10.13 12.55
C ALA A 124 4.21 10.49 12.22
N ILE A 125 3.45 9.54 11.67
CA ILE A 125 2.05 9.77 11.26
C ILE A 125 1.13 10.17 12.43
N SER A 126 1.56 9.91 13.67
CA SER A 126 0.89 10.35 14.91
C SER A 126 1.02 11.85 15.17
N GLY A 127 1.93 12.55 14.47
CA GLY A 127 2.31 13.93 14.76
C GLY A 127 3.27 14.08 15.94
N LEU A 128 3.66 12.98 16.60
CA LEU A 128 4.56 13.01 17.75
C LEU A 128 5.94 13.57 17.35
N LYS A 129 6.43 14.55 18.14
CA LYS A 129 7.77 15.12 18.03
C LYS A 129 8.44 15.14 19.39
N VAL A 130 9.66 14.64 19.45
CA VAL A 130 10.57 14.78 20.59
C VAL A 130 10.91 16.26 20.75
N ASN A 131 10.63 16.80 21.94
CA ASN A 131 10.93 18.18 22.27
C ASN A 131 12.41 18.34 22.68
N ARG A 132 12.85 17.58 23.68
CA ARG A 132 14.22 17.69 24.23
C ARG A 132 14.73 16.34 24.75
N LEU A 133 16.05 16.18 24.71
CA LEU A 133 16.79 15.09 25.34
C LEU A 133 17.93 15.71 26.17
N ASP A 134 17.84 15.57 27.48
CA ASP A 134 18.80 16.12 28.45
C ASP A 134 19.63 15.00 29.08
N MET A 135 20.91 15.27 29.29
CA MET A 135 21.84 14.35 29.96
C MET A 135 22.44 15.10 31.14
N TYR A 136 22.40 14.48 32.31
CA TYR A 136 22.93 14.99 33.56
C TYR A 136 24.00 14.01 34.08
N GLY A 137 24.90 14.50 34.94
CA GLY A 137 25.95 13.67 35.57
C GLY A 137 27.24 13.52 34.77
N GLU A 138 27.28 14.01 33.53
CA GLU A 138 28.43 13.89 32.63
C GLU A 138 28.83 15.25 32.04
N LYS A 139 30.13 15.51 31.89
CA LYS A 139 30.67 16.81 31.45
C LYS A 139 30.82 16.95 29.94
N TYR A 140 30.86 15.84 29.21
CA TYR A 140 31.04 15.86 27.75
C TYR A 140 29.72 16.19 27.03
N LYS A 141 29.82 16.67 25.78
CA LYS A 141 28.66 17.01 24.94
C LYS A 141 28.42 15.91 23.89
N PRO A 142 27.51 14.96 24.14
CA PRO A 142 27.21 13.91 23.18
C PRO A 142 26.46 14.45 21.97
N PHE A 143 26.61 13.77 20.84
CA PHE A 143 25.67 13.91 19.73
C PHE A 143 24.30 13.34 20.13
N LYS A 144 23.23 14.11 19.89
CA LYS A 144 21.85 13.72 20.19
C LYS A 144 21.04 13.75 18.90
N GLY A 145 20.53 12.60 18.47
CA GLY A 145 19.77 12.46 17.23
C GLY A 145 18.44 11.76 17.47
N VAL A 146 17.45 12.07 16.63
CA VAL A 146 16.18 11.36 16.57
C VAL A 146 15.85 11.00 15.13
N LYS A 147 15.32 9.78 14.92
CA LYS A 147 14.84 9.32 13.64
C LYS A 147 13.37 8.94 13.75
N TYR A 148 12.57 9.48 12.86
CA TYR A 148 11.17 9.10 12.71
C TYR A 148 10.99 8.22 11.48
N LEU A 149 10.19 7.17 11.63
CA LEU A 149 9.87 6.24 10.57
C LEU A 149 8.43 5.77 10.76
N THR A 150 7.61 5.98 9.73
CA THR A 150 6.28 5.38 9.64
C THR A 150 6.37 4.19 8.71
N LYS A 151 5.81 3.06 9.12
CA LYS A 151 5.66 1.86 8.28
C LYS A 151 4.19 1.45 8.28
N ALA A 152 3.75 0.82 7.20
CA ALA A 152 2.47 0.14 7.20
C ALA A 152 2.45 -0.97 8.27
N GLY A 153 1.29 -1.12 8.91
CA GLY A 153 0.92 -2.34 9.62
C GLY A 153 -0.03 -3.14 8.74
N LYS A 154 -1.19 -3.53 9.27
CA LYS A 154 -2.28 -4.09 8.44
C LYS A 154 -3.04 -2.95 7.76
N PHE A 155 -2.54 -2.48 6.62
CA PHE A 155 -3.18 -1.44 5.82
C PHE A 155 -3.89 -2.07 4.61
N GLN A 156 -5.21 -1.95 4.57
CA GLN A 156 -6.06 -2.60 3.57
C GLN A 156 -7.04 -1.59 2.96
N VAL A 157 -7.18 -1.62 1.63
CA VAL A 157 -8.21 -0.89 0.89
C VAL A 157 -9.18 -1.91 0.29
N ARG A 158 -10.47 -1.81 0.64
CA ARG A 158 -11.54 -2.62 0.05
C ARG A 158 -11.98 -2.01 -1.28
N THR A 159 -12.30 -2.86 -2.26
CA THR A 159 -12.57 -2.45 -3.65
C THR A 159 -13.94 -2.85 -4.15
#